data_AF-A0A8S1BJB8-F1
#
_entry.id   AF-A0A8S1BJB8-F1
#
_cell.length_a   1.000
_cell.length_b   1.000
_cell.length_c   1.000
_cell.angle_alpha   90.00
_cell.angle_beta   90.00
_cell.angle_gamma   90.00
#
_symmetry.space_group_name_H-M   'P 1'
#
loop_
_entity.id
_entity.type
_entity.pdbx_description
1 polymer ?
#
loop_
_entity_poly.entity_id
_entity_poly.type
_entity_poly.pdbx_seq_one_letter_code
_entity_poly.pdbx_strand_id
1 'polypeptide(L)'
;MRPFMTQPTKSTDLSVEVKVLIALSFYATGSYQRPTGDIAAHSVAQQTVSAVIAQVTQCLNLPHFRQKYIKFPNSENERRATIVGFYKKKHMPGVLGCIDGTHVAIKRPVEHEERFYCRKQYRSLNVQLVCNSDMEIISVDASHGGATHDAFIWGHHPLKAIMEQLNNTWFLGLLNDNVVASFDVSCKTN
;
A
#
# COMPACT_ATOMS: atom_id res chain seq x y z
N MET A 1 2.35 -7.36 -17.25
CA MET A 1 1.71 -8.61 -16.78
C MET A 1 1.80 -9.75 -17.78
N ARG A 2 1.69 -9.51 -19.09
CA ARG A 2 1.73 -10.56 -20.13
C ARG A 2 2.87 -11.60 -20.01
N PRO A 3 4.14 -11.26 -19.73
CA PRO A 3 5.18 -12.30 -19.63
C PRO A 3 5.10 -13.14 -18.33
N PHE A 4 4.26 -12.77 -17.36
CA PHE A 4 4.20 -13.40 -16.03
C PHE A 4 2.86 -14.10 -15.75
N MET A 5 1.86 -13.92 -16.62
CA MET A 5 0.56 -14.57 -16.51
C MET A 5 0.42 -15.67 -17.57
N THR A 6 -0.29 -16.75 -17.21
CA THR A 6 -0.58 -17.84 -18.15
C THR A 6 -1.40 -17.30 -19.32
N GLN A 7 -0.81 -17.41 -20.51
CA GLN A 7 -1.44 -17.01 -21.76
C GLN A 7 -2.57 -17.97 -22.12
N PRO A 8 -3.65 -17.48 -22.73
CA PRO A 8 -4.72 -18.34 -23.23
C PRO A 8 -4.15 -19.27 -24.30
N THR A 9 -4.38 -20.57 -24.12
CA THR A 9 -3.96 -21.64 -25.05
C THR A 9 -5.14 -22.19 -25.84
N LYS A 10 -6.36 -22.04 -25.31
CA LYS A 10 -7.63 -22.43 -25.93
C LYS A 10 -8.50 -21.19 -26.14
N SER A 11 -9.43 -21.26 -27.08
CA SER A 11 -10.40 -20.18 -27.35
C SER A 11 -11.31 -19.88 -26.17
N THR A 12 -11.51 -20.85 -25.27
CA THR A 12 -12.31 -20.73 -24.04
C THR A 12 -11.53 -20.10 -22.87
N ASP A 13 -10.21 -19.94 -22.99
CA ASP A 13 -9.39 -19.37 -21.93
C ASP A 13 -9.60 -17.85 -21.85
N LEU A 14 -9.69 -17.32 -20.63
CA LEU A 14 -9.78 -15.88 -20.44
C LEU A 14 -8.49 -15.20 -20.91
N SER A 15 -8.63 -14.11 -21.66
CA SER A 15 -7.49 -13.26 -22.02
C SER A 15 -6.84 -12.65 -20.78
N VAL A 16 -5.57 -12.26 -20.90
CA VAL A 16 -4.83 -11.62 -19.80
C VAL A 16 -5.54 -10.34 -19.35
N GLU A 17 -6.08 -9.57 -20.29
CA GLU A 17 -6.82 -8.34 -20.03
C GLU A 17 -8.06 -8.61 -19.17
N VAL A 18 -8.85 -9.63 -19.52
CA VAL A 18 -10.04 -10.02 -18.74
C VAL A 18 -9.66 -10.49 -17.35
N LYS A 19 -8.58 -11.28 -17.21
CA LYS A 19 -8.08 -11.71 -15.90
C LYS A 19 -7.70 -10.52 -15.01
N VAL A 20 -7.01 -9.52 -15.58
CA VAL A 20 -6.63 -8.30 -14.86
C VAL A 20 -7.86 -7.49 -14.46
N LEU A 21 -8.84 -7.31 -15.35
CA LEU A 21 -10.08 -6.59 -15.05
C LEU A 21 -10.88 -7.26 -13.92
N ILE A 22 -10.97 -8.59 -13.92
CA ILE A 22 -11.62 -9.35 -12.85
C ILE A 22 -10.93 -9.08 -11.50
N ALA A 23 -9.61 -9.17 -11.45
CA ALA A 23 -8.85 -8.93 -10.21
C ALA A 23 -8.99 -7.48 -9.73
N LEU A 24 -8.89 -6.49 -10.63
CA LEU A 24 -9.07 -5.08 -10.29
C LEU A 24 -10.49 -4.79 -9.76
N SER A 25 -11.51 -5.34 -10.40
CA SER A 25 -12.90 -5.23 -9.94
C SER A 25 -13.06 -5.81 -8.52
N PHE A 26 -12.41 -6.93 -8.24
CA PHE A 26 -12.42 -7.53 -6.91
C PHE A 26 -11.71 -6.63 -5.89
N TYR A 27 -10.51 -6.11 -6.19
CA TYR A 27 -9.79 -5.23 -5.26
C TYR A 27 -10.53 -3.93 -4.96
N ALA A 28 -11.26 -3.38 -5.93
CA ALA A 28 -12.02 -2.14 -5.76
C ALA A 28 -13.30 -2.32 -4.94
N THR A 29 -13.96 -3.48 -5.05
CA THR A 29 -15.30 -3.70 -4.46
C THR A 29 -15.30 -4.65 -3.25
N GLY A 30 -14.26 -5.47 -3.08
CA GLY A 30 -14.21 -6.53 -2.08
C GLY A 30 -15.20 -7.68 -2.33
N SER A 31 -15.89 -7.70 -3.48
CA SER A 31 -16.91 -8.69 -3.80
C SER A 31 -16.50 -9.58 -4.97
N TYR A 32 -16.76 -10.89 -4.83
CA TYR A 32 -16.65 -11.85 -5.91
C TYR A 32 -17.77 -11.70 -6.95
N GLN A 33 -18.88 -11.04 -6.60
CA GLN A 33 -20.10 -10.95 -7.42
C GLN A 33 -20.82 -9.59 -7.26
N ARG A 34 -21.14 -8.92 -8.39
CA ARG A 34 -22.19 -7.88 -8.67
C ARG A 34 -21.83 -6.37 -8.59
N PRO A 35 -22.49 -5.45 -9.38
CA PRO A 35 -23.86 -5.45 -9.92
C PRO A 35 -24.03 -5.63 -11.44
N THR A 36 -25.25 -6.08 -11.79
CA THR A 36 -25.90 -6.09 -13.11
C THR A 36 -25.50 -4.88 -13.95
N GLY A 37 -24.75 -5.11 -15.02
CA GLY A 37 -24.33 -4.02 -15.90
C GLY A 37 -23.40 -4.50 -16.99
N ASP A 38 -22.10 -4.66 -16.70
CA ASP A 38 -21.13 -4.66 -17.81
C ASP A 38 -19.73 -5.16 -17.44
N ILE A 39 -19.61 -6.14 -16.54
CA ILE A 39 -18.29 -6.72 -16.21
C ILE A 39 -18.28 -8.19 -16.64
N ALA A 40 -17.27 -8.58 -17.44
CA ALA A 40 -16.98 -9.93 -17.91
C ALA A 40 -16.97 -11.01 -16.80
N ALA A 41 -16.94 -10.61 -15.53
CA ALA A 41 -17.08 -11.48 -14.36
C ALA A 41 -18.47 -12.14 -14.23
N HIS A 42 -19.54 -11.60 -14.83
CA HIS A 42 -20.90 -12.16 -14.69
C HIS A 42 -21.08 -13.56 -15.31
N SER A 43 -20.19 -13.95 -16.24
CA SER A 43 -20.22 -15.26 -16.92
C SER A 43 -19.13 -16.21 -16.44
N VAL A 44 -18.41 -15.87 -15.37
CA VAL A 44 -17.24 -16.62 -14.89
C VAL A 44 -17.55 -17.26 -13.54
N ALA A 45 -17.25 -18.55 -13.41
CA ALA A 45 -17.44 -19.27 -12.15
C ALA A 45 -16.61 -18.66 -11.01
N GLN A 46 -17.16 -18.63 -9.80
CA GLN A 46 -16.49 -18.07 -8.62
C GLN A 46 -15.11 -18.71 -8.37
N GLN A 47 -14.97 -20.01 -8.60
CA GLN A 47 -13.68 -20.72 -8.52
C GLN A 47 -12.65 -20.12 -9.49
N THR A 48 -13.06 -19.83 -10.73
CA THR A 48 -12.20 -19.19 -11.73
C THR A 48 -11.83 -17.76 -11.31
N VAL A 49 -12.78 -16.98 -10.79
CA VAL A 49 -12.50 -15.64 -10.24
C VAL A 49 -11.45 -15.71 -9.14
N SER A 50 -11.59 -16.66 -8.20
CA SER A 50 -10.63 -16.88 -7.11
C SER A 50 -9.23 -17.23 -7.64
N ALA A 51 -9.15 -18.16 -8.61
CA ALA A 51 -7.87 -18.53 -9.23
C ALA A 51 -7.21 -17.36 -9.97
N VAL A 52 -8.01 -16.53 -10.67
CA VAL A 52 -7.55 -15.33 -11.36
C VAL A 52 -7.01 -14.29 -10.37
N ILE A 53 -7.74 -14.02 -9.28
CA ILE A 53 -7.27 -13.10 -8.23
C ILE A 53 -5.94 -13.58 -7.65
N ALA A 54 -5.81 -14.87 -7.34
CA ALA A 54 -4.56 -15.45 -6.84
C ALA A 54 -3.40 -15.27 -7.84
N GLN A 55 -3.63 -15.57 -9.12
CA GLN A 55 -2.63 -15.40 -10.17
C GLN A 55 -2.19 -13.95 -10.33
N VAL A 56 -3.13 -13.00 -10.39
CA VAL A 56 -2.83 -11.57 -10.52
C VAL A 56 -2.09 -11.05 -9.28
N THR A 57 -2.52 -11.44 -8.09
CA THR A 57 -1.89 -11.08 -6.82
C THR A 57 -0.44 -11.57 -6.77
N GLN A 58 -0.20 -12.83 -7.17
CA GLN A 58 1.14 -13.38 -7.23
C GLN A 58 2.05 -12.59 -8.19
N CYS A 59 1.52 -12.19 -9.35
CA CYS A 59 2.25 -11.36 -10.30
C CYS A 59 2.59 -9.98 -9.74
N LEU A 60 1.65 -9.32 -9.06
CA LEU A 60 1.88 -8.01 -8.42
C LEU A 60 2.94 -8.08 -7.31
N ASN A 61 3.02 -9.22 -6.61
CA ASN A 61 3.98 -9.45 -5.54
C ASN A 61 5.40 -9.82 -6.04
N LEU A 62 5.61 -9.96 -7.37
CA LEU A 62 6.95 -10.22 -7.89
C LEU A 62 7.89 -9.05 -7.60
N PRO A 63 9.15 -9.29 -7.22
CA PRO A 63 10.08 -8.23 -6.81
C PRO A 63 10.22 -7.10 -7.84
N HIS A 64 10.27 -7.43 -9.13
CA HIS A 64 10.41 -6.44 -10.20
C HIS A 64 9.16 -5.56 -10.39
N PHE A 65 7.95 -6.07 -10.09
CA PHE A 65 6.73 -5.23 -10.08
C PHE A 65 6.77 -4.32 -8.88
N ARG A 66 6.99 -4.88 -7.68
CA ARG A 66 7.02 -4.10 -6.44
C ARG A 66 8.06 -2.98 -6.51
N GLN A 67 9.29 -3.29 -6.93
CA GLN A 67 10.38 -2.31 -7.03
C GLN A 67 10.18 -1.26 -8.12
N LYS A 68 9.35 -1.57 -9.14
CA LYS A 68 9.03 -0.62 -10.20
C LYS A 68 8.00 0.42 -9.75
N TYR A 69 7.00 0.01 -8.98
CA TYR A 69 5.86 0.87 -8.62
C TYR A 69 5.91 1.43 -7.19
N ILE A 70 6.51 0.70 -6.24
CA ILE A 70 6.68 1.13 -4.85
C ILE A 70 8.17 1.31 -4.60
N LYS A 71 8.65 2.53 -4.83
CA LYS A 71 10.07 2.88 -4.73
C LYS A 71 10.23 4.15 -3.93
N PHE A 72 11.03 4.06 -2.86
CA PHE A 72 11.47 5.22 -2.12
C PHE A 72 12.50 6.03 -2.94
N PRO A 73 12.41 7.38 -2.96
CA PRO A 73 13.37 8.23 -3.69
C PRO A 73 14.77 8.13 -3.06
N ASN A 74 15.66 7.41 -3.75
CA ASN A 74 17.01 7.11 -3.25
C ASN A 74 18.03 8.15 -3.69
N SER A 75 17.81 8.80 -4.84
CA SER A 75 18.67 9.89 -5.29
C SER A 75 18.24 11.25 -4.72
N GLU A 76 19.19 12.15 -4.55
CA GLU A 76 18.90 13.53 -4.13
C GLU A 76 17.97 14.26 -5.11
N ASN A 77 18.12 14.00 -6.41
CA ASN A 77 17.27 14.58 -7.44
C ASN A 77 15.81 14.12 -7.33
N GLU A 78 15.56 12.83 -7.12
CA GLU A 78 14.21 12.30 -6.88
C GLU A 78 13.61 12.90 -5.61
N ARG A 79 14.38 12.97 -4.52
CA ARG A 79 13.92 13.58 -3.25
C ARG A 79 13.56 15.05 -3.43
N ARG A 80 14.42 15.82 -4.08
CA ARG A 80 14.21 17.25 -4.36
C ARG A 80 12.98 17.46 -5.25
N ALA A 81 12.76 16.60 -6.23
CA ALA A 81 11.57 16.67 -7.08
C ALA A 81 10.28 16.53 -6.23
N THR A 82 10.24 15.55 -5.32
CA THR A 82 9.12 15.34 -4.40
C THR A 82 8.91 16.54 -3.47
N ILE A 83 9.98 17.07 -2.87
CA ILE A 83 9.91 18.25 -1.97
C ILE A 83 9.37 19.46 -2.70
N VAL A 84 9.87 19.73 -3.91
CA VAL A 84 9.36 20.81 -4.76
C VAL A 84 7.89 20.56 -5.13
N GLY A 85 7.50 19.32 -5.37
CA GLY A 85 6.11 18.93 -5.64
C GLY A 85 5.19 19.27 -4.47
N PHE A 86 5.55 18.92 -3.24
CA PHE A 86 4.80 19.30 -2.04
C PHE A 86 4.70 20.80 -1.86
N TYR A 87 5.79 21.54 -2.08
CA TYR A 87 5.78 22.99 -2.00
C TYR A 87 4.84 23.61 -3.06
N LYS A 88 4.91 23.15 -4.31
CA LYS A 88 4.06 23.69 -5.39
C LYS A 88 2.57 23.39 -5.18
N LYS A 89 2.22 22.20 -4.69
CA LYS A 89 0.82 21.75 -4.58
C LYS A 89 0.16 22.12 -3.26
N LYS A 90 0.94 22.17 -2.17
CA LYS A 90 0.44 22.28 -0.79
C LYS A 90 1.16 23.35 0.03
N HIS A 91 2.10 24.08 -0.55
CA HIS A 91 2.91 25.10 0.15
C HIS A 91 3.68 24.55 1.36
N MET A 92 4.06 23.27 1.29
CA MET A 92 4.79 22.57 2.34
C MET A 92 6.26 22.34 1.92
N PRO A 93 7.20 23.21 2.33
CA PRO A 93 8.62 22.98 2.06
C PRO A 93 9.17 21.84 2.93
N GLY A 94 10.24 21.19 2.50
CA GLY A 94 10.95 20.15 3.27
C GLY A 94 10.24 18.80 3.41
N VAL A 95 8.99 18.66 2.93
CA VAL A 95 8.23 17.41 3.01
C VAL A 95 8.67 16.45 1.92
N LEU A 96 9.15 15.26 2.30
CA LEU A 96 9.51 14.20 1.35
C LEU A 96 8.39 13.17 1.14
N GLY A 97 7.41 13.13 2.04
CA GLY A 97 6.30 12.20 1.96
C GLY A 97 5.35 12.37 3.13
N CYS A 98 4.14 11.85 2.96
CA CYS A 98 3.14 11.73 4.02
C CYS A 98 3.11 10.29 4.52
N ILE A 99 3.17 10.10 5.83
CA ILE A 99 3.12 8.78 6.48
C ILE A 99 1.81 8.62 7.24
N ASP A 100 1.16 7.47 7.08
CA ASP A 100 -0.07 7.12 7.78
C ASP A 100 -0.21 5.61 8.00
N GLY A 101 -0.92 5.24 9.06
CA GLY A 101 -1.26 3.86 9.40
C GLY A 101 -2.71 3.54 9.01
N THR A 102 -2.92 2.49 8.24
CA THR A 102 -4.26 2.02 7.85
C THR A 102 -4.52 0.59 8.32
N HIS A 103 -5.72 0.35 8.86
CA HIS A 103 -6.12 -0.97 9.32
C HIS A 103 -6.77 -1.77 8.18
N VAL A 104 -6.09 -2.83 7.75
CA VAL A 104 -6.63 -3.78 6.76
C VAL A 104 -7.24 -4.96 7.51
N ALA A 105 -8.56 -5.12 7.42
CA ALA A 105 -9.27 -6.21 8.07
C ALA A 105 -8.80 -7.58 7.57
N ILE A 106 -8.61 -8.53 8.48
CA ILE A 106 -8.21 -9.89 8.16
C ILE A 106 -9.20 -10.90 8.74
N LYS A 107 -9.22 -12.09 8.14
CA LYS A 107 -9.86 -13.25 8.77
C LYS A 107 -9.19 -13.51 10.12
N ARG A 108 -9.99 -13.87 11.13
CA ARG A 108 -9.51 -14.21 12.48
C ARG A 108 -8.36 -15.21 12.38
N PRO A 109 -7.14 -14.83 12.78
CA PRO A 109 -6.01 -15.76 12.82
C PRO A 109 -6.22 -16.76 13.96
N VAL A 110 -5.68 -17.97 13.78
CA VAL A 110 -5.77 -19.06 14.76
C VAL A 110 -4.73 -18.87 15.87
N GLU A 111 -3.56 -18.34 15.51
CA GLU A 111 -2.44 -18.11 16.41
C GLU A 111 -2.32 -16.62 16.75
N HIS A 112 -2.01 -16.32 18.01
CA HIS A 112 -1.72 -14.97 18.51
C HIS A 112 -2.73 -13.91 18.09
N GLU A 113 -4.02 -14.27 18.15
CA GLU A 113 -5.13 -13.41 17.70
C GLU A 113 -5.13 -12.03 18.34
N GLU A 114 -4.74 -11.95 19.61
CA GLU A 114 -4.65 -10.72 20.38
C GLU A 114 -3.77 -9.66 19.69
N ARG A 115 -2.74 -10.07 18.94
CA ARG A 115 -1.84 -9.16 18.22
C ARG A 115 -2.53 -8.44 17.06
N PHE A 116 -3.60 -9.04 16.54
CA PHE A 116 -4.32 -8.50 15.39
C PHE A 116 -5.58 -7.73 15.80
N TYR A 117 -5.96 -7.76 17.08
CA TYR A 117 -7.15 -7.10 17.56
C TYR A 117 -6.94 -5.59 17.70
N CYS A 118 -7.59 -4.80 16.84
CA CYS A 118 -7.44 -3.34 16.83
C CYS A 118 -8.43 -2.64 17.77
N ARG A 119 -8.17 -1.35 18.02
CA ARG A 119 -9.01 -0.46 18.86
C ARG A 119 -10.46 -0.36 18.36
N LYS A 120 -10.70 -0.62 17.08
CA LYS A 120 -12.04 -0.64 16.44
C LYS A 120 -12.77 -1.98 16.61
N GLN A 121 -12.29 -2.86 17.49
CA GLN A 121 -12.92 -4.14 17.87
C GLN A 121 -13.03 -5.19 16.75
N TYR A 122 -12.10 -5.16 15.78
CA TYR A 122 -11.97 -6.20 14.75
C TYR A 122 -10.50 -6.60 14.54
N ARG A 123 -10.27 -7.69 13.80
CA ARG A 123 -8.93 -8.22 13.54
C ARG A 123 -8.38 -7.59 12.27
N SER A 124 -7.19 -7.01 12.34
CA SER A 124 -6.56 -6.32 11.21
C SER A 124 -5.04 -6.45 11.23
N LEU A 125 -4.44 -6.13 10.10
CA LEU A 125 -3.05 -5.68 10.02
C LEU A 125 -3.04 -4.16 10.14
N ASN A 126 -2.07 -3.60 10.87
CA ASN A 126 -1.77 -2.19 10.79
C ASN A 126 -0.72 -2.00 9.70
N VAL A 127 -1.13 -1.39 8.59
CA VAL A 127 -0.31 -1.18 7.40
C VAL A 127 0.13 0.27 7.37
N GLN A 128 1.44 0.51 7.52
CA GLN A 128 2.01 1.84 7.38
C GLN A 128 2.34 2.12 5.91
N LEU A 129 1.87 3.25 5.40
CA LEU A 129 2.10 3.70 4.03
C LEU A 129 2.85 5.03 4.04
N VAL A 130 3.72 5.23 3.05
CA VAL A 130 4.30 6.53 2.75
C VAL A 130 3.93 6.91 1.32
N CYS A 131 3.40 8.12 1.14
CA CYS A 131 3.01 8.65 -0.17
C CYS A 131 3.79 9.92 -0.53
N ASN A 132 4.11 10.10 -1.81
CA ASN A 132 4.77 11.31 -2.31
C ASN A 132 3.76 12.43 -2.68
N SER A 133 4.26 13.53 -3.25
CA SER A 133 3.45 14.68 -3.63
C SER A 133 2.46 14.41 -4.77
N ASP A 134 2.62 13.30 -5.49
CA ASP A 134 1.76 12.84 -6.59
C ASP A 134 0.75 11.78 -6.12
N MET A 135 0.65 11.56 -4.80
CA MET A 135 -0.18 10.53 -4.17
C MET A 135 0.23 9.10 -4.55
N GLU A 136 1.47 8.91 -4.99
CA GLU A 136 2.03 7.60 -5.26
C GLU A 136 2.57 6.99 -3.96
N ILE A 137 2.25 5.71 -3.74
CA ILE A 137 2.78 4.95 -2.60
C ILE A 137 4.25 4.64 -2.86
N ILE A 138 5.14 5.17 -2.04
CA ILE A 138 6.59 5.00 -2.13
C ILE A 138 7.16 4.05 -1.09
N SER A 139 6.38 3.70 -0.06
CA SER A 139 6.70 2.67 0.94
C SER A 139 5.45 2.03 1.52
N VAL A 140 5.55 0.74 1.86
CA VAL A 140 4.50 -0.01 2.55
C VAL A 140 5.13 -0.99 3.54
N ASP A 141 4.63 -1.00 4.77
CA ASP A 141 4.92 -2.00 5.79
C ASP A 141 3.61 -2.58 6.34
N ALA A 142 3.36 -3.85 6.03
CA ALA A 142 2.19 -4.61 6.46
C ALA A 142 2.55 -5.76 7.43
N SER A 143 3.72 -5.68 8.08
CA SER A 143 4.25 -6.76 8.93
C SER A 143 3.70 -6.74 10.37
N HIS A 144 2.85 -5.77 10.70
CA HIS A 144 2.38 -5.54 12.06
C HIS A 144 0.87 -5.82 12.22
N GLY A 145 0.51 -6.40 13.36
CA GLY A 145 -0.88 -6.65 13.71
C GLY A 145 -1.63 -5.38 14.12
N GLY A 146 -2.95 -5.42 14.08
CA GLY A 146 -3.83 -4.29 14.40
C GLY A 146 -3.74 -3.77 15.83
N ALA A 147 -3.11 -4.50 16.75
CA ALA A 147 -2.82 -4.01 18.11
C ALA A 147 -1.60 -3.07 18.16
N THR A 148 -0.75 -3.09 17.13
CA THR A 148 0.50 -2.32 17.09
C THR A 148 0.25 -0.84 16.83
N HIS A 149 0.95 0.04 17.57
CA HIS A 149 0.89 1.49 17.39
C HIS A 149 1.77 1.98 16.23
N ASP A 150 1.31 3.01 15.50
CA ASP A 150 2.03 3.57 14.34
C ASP A 150 3.44 4.05 14.70
N ALA A 151 3.61 4.61 15.90
CA ALA A 151 4.91 5.04 16.41
C ALA A 151 5.89 3.85 16.60
N PHE A 152 5.38 2.69 16.99
CA PHE A 152 6.18 1.47 17.09
C PHE A 152 6.62 0.98 15.71
N ILE A 153 5.70 0.99 14.74
CA ILE A 153 5.99 0.61 13.34
C ILE A 153 7.06 1.55 12.78
N TRP A 154 6.85 2.87 12.89
CA TRP A 154 7.84 3.87 12.44
C TRP A 154 9.19 3.70 13.14
N GLY A 155 9.18 3.42 14.44
CA GLY A 155 10.38 3.20 15.24
C GLY A 155 11.28 2.08 14.73
N HIS A 156 10.70 1.07 14.08
CA HIS A 156 11.40 -0.09 13.50
C HIS A 156 11.47 -0.05 11.97
N HIS A 157 10.87 0.96 11.34
CA HIS A 157 10.78 1.05 9.88
C HIS A 157 12.16 1.43 9.30
N PRO A 158 12.66 0.74 8.25
CA PRO A 158 13.99 1.01 7.67
C PRO A 158 14.20 2.46 7.18
N LEU A 159 13.12 3.12 6.75
CA LEU A 159 13.18 4.51 6.30
C LEU A 159 13.53 5.49 7.43
N LYS A 160 13.34 5.14 8.70
CA LYS A 160 13.71 6.00 9.82
C LYS A 160 15.20 6.34 9.79
N ALA A 161 16.06 5.33 9.63
CA ALA A 161 17.51 5.51 9.55
C ALA A 161 17.93 6.35 8.33
N ILE A 162 17.20 6.24 7.22
CA ILE A 162 17.44 7.07 6.02
C ILE A 162 17.05 8.52 6.30
N MET A 163 15.90 8.75 6.93
CA MET A 163 15.42 10.09 7.27
C MET A 163 16.34 10.81 8.27
N GLU A 164 16.89 10.09 9.25
CA GLU A 164 17.84 10.64 10.23
C GLU A 164 19.15 11.14 9.58
N GLN A 165 19.49 10.66 8.38
CA GLN A 165 20.65 11.13 7.61
C GLN A 165 20.36 12.34 6.72
N LEU A 166 19.09 12.71 6.54
CA LEU A 166 18.69 13.81 5.67
C LEU A 166 18.52 15.10 6.49
N ASN A 167 19.30 16.13 6.17
CA ASN A 167 19.14 17.45 6.78
C ASN A 167 17.91 18.17 6.21
N ASN A 168 17.19 18.90 7.06
CA ASN A 168 16.05 19.76 6.69
C ASN A 168 14.95 19.07 5.86
N THR A 169 14.80 17.76 6.02
CA THR A 169 13.81 16.95 5.31
C THR A 169 13.01 16.15 6.32
N TRP A 170 11.68 16.14 6.20
CA TRP A 170 10.81 15.40 7.11
C TRP A 170 9.66 14.71 6.39
N PHE A 171 9.06 13.72 7.06
CA PHE A 171 7.76 13.22 6.69
C PHE A 171 6.66 13.97 7.45
N LEU A 172 5.53 14.13 6.77
CA LEU A 172 4.32 14.63 7.40
C LEU A 172 3.53 13.44 7.95
N GLY A 173 3.29 13.41 9.25
CA GLY A 173 2.37 12.44 9.84
C GLY A 173 0.92 12.86 9.61
N LEU A 174 0.07 11.96 9.13
CA LEU A 174 -1.36 12.20 8.99
C LEU A 174 -2.11 11.46 10.10
N LEU A 175 -2.15 12.01 11.32
CA LEU A 175 -2.99 11.42 12.37
C LEU A 175 -4.42 11.96 12.24
N ASN A 176 -5.37 11.07 11.89
CA ASN A 176 -6.82 11.28 12.01
C ASN A 176 -7.32 12.65 11.51
N ASP A 177 -7.25 12.87 10.19
CA ASP A 177 -7.86 13.99 9.45
C ASP A 177 -7.43 15.41 9.85
N ASN A 178 -6.42 15.57 10.70
CA ASN A 178 -5.79 16.86 10.97
C ASN A 178 -4.28 16.79 10.71
N VAL A 179 -3.77 17.76 9.93
CA VAL A 179 -2.34 17.96 9.71
C VAL A 179 -1.71 18.37 11.04
N VAL A 180 -1.20 17.41 11.80
CA VAL A 180 -0.49 17.67 13.05
C VAL A 180 0.80 16.88 13.03
N ALA A 181 1.89 17.65 13.11
CA ALA A 181 3.29 17.24 13.21
C ALA A 181 4.04 17.07 11.87
N SER A 182 4.91 18.04 11.59
CA SER A 182 6.25 17.76 11.08
C SER A 182 6.89 16.74 12.03
N PHE A 183 7.10 15.51 11.59
CA PHE A 183 8.00 14.62 12.30
C PHE A 183 9.42 15.14 12.05
N ASP A 184 9.86 16.08 12.88
CA ASP A 184 11.28 16.32 13.05
C ASP A 184 11.86 15.04 13.67
N VAL A 185 12.58 14.27 12.86
CA VAL A 185 13.24 13.01 13.29
C VAL A 185 14.49 13.33 14.13
N SER A 186 14.60 14.53 14.69
CA SER A 186 15.45 14.78 15.83
C SER A 186 14.74 14.33 17.10
N CYS A 187 15.13 13.15 17.58
CA CYS A 187 14.94 12.72 18.95
C CYS A 187 15.49 13.81 19.90
N LYS A 188 14.67 14.78 20.32
CA LYS A 188 14.96 15.56 21.53
C LYS A 188 14.45 14.77 22.71
N THR A 189 15.31 13.85 23.16
CA THR A 189 15.36 13.47 24.57
C THR A 189 15.55 14.74 25.40
N ASN A 190 14.56 15.06 26.21
CA ASN A 190 14.75 15.70 27.52
C ASN A 190 14.21 14.72 28.56
#